data_AF-A0AAW8F4U7-F1
#
_entry.id   AF-A0AAW8F4U7-F1
#
_cell.length_a   1.000
_cell.length_b   1.000
_cell.length_c   1.000
_cell.angle_alpha   90.00
_cell.angle_beta   90.00
_cell.angle_gamma   90.00
#
_symmetry.space_group_name_H-M   'P 1'
#
loop_
_entity.id
_entity.type
_entity.pdbx_description
1 polymer ?
#
loop_
_entity_poly.entity_id
_entity_poly.type
_entity_poly.pdbx_seq_one_letter_code
_entity_poly.pdbx_strand_id
1 'polypeptide(L)'
;MTSVQPEPESAQIQELLPTYASWANPIEAHFGPLRQFTIANSHHPNHTVQTRALHAYLRWRNANARHRDVLAAERKERARVRSLTPPKGQ
;
A
#
# COMPACT_ATOMS: atom_id res chain seq x y z
N MET A 1 -1.18 -43.10 -12.42
CA MET A 1 -1.17 -41.71 -11.90
C MET A 1 -0.12 -40.94 -12.69
N THR A 2 -0.52 -40.29 -13.78
CA THR A 2 0.39 -39.50 -14.62
C THR A 2 0.52 -38.12 -14.02
N SER A 3 1.69 -37.80 -13.47
CA SER A 3 2.07 -36.44 -13.08
C SER A 3 2.28 -35.64 -14.36
N VAL A 4 1.26 -34.89 -14.78
CA VAL A 4 1.37 -33.91 -15.87
C VAL A 4 2.24 -32.77 -15.36
N GLN A 5 3.50 -32.73 -15.79
CA GLN A 5 4.38 -31.59 -15.59
C GLN A 5 3.83 -30.41 -16.43
N PRO A 6 3.73 -29.19 -15.89
CA PRO A 6 3.27 -28.05 -16.68
C PRO A 6 4.32 -27.68 -17.73
N GLU A 7 3.86 -27.50 -18.97
CA GLU A 7 4.66 -27.04 -20.12
C GLU A 7 5.39 -25.72 -19.77
N PRO A 8 6.63 -25.50 -20.27
CA PRO A 8 7.47 -24.35 -19.88
C PRO A 8 6.81 -22.98 -20.15
N GLU A 9 5.92 -22.89 -21.14
CA GLU A 9 5.14 -21.68 -21.44
C GLU A 9 4.13 -21.35 -20.32
N SER A 10 3.62 -22.36 -19.61
CA SER A 10 2.66 -22.19 -18.50
C SER A 10 3.30 -21.58 -17.26
N ALA A 11 4.62 -21.78 -17.06
CA ALA A 11 5.37 -21.15 -15.98
C ALA A 11 5.63 -19.67 -16.28
N GLN A 12 5.95 -19.34 -17.54
CA GLN A 12 6.19 -17.97 -18.00
C GLN A 12 4.90 -17.14 -17.99
N ILE A 13 3.75 -17.75 -18.30
CA ILE A 13 2.44 -17.09 -18.20
C ILE A 13 2.09 -16.77 -16.74
N GLN A 14 2.45 -17.62 -15.77
CA GLN A 14 2.21 -17.35 -14.35
C GLN A 14 3.00 -16.13 -13.84
N GLU A 15 4.22 -15.90 -14.34
CA GLU A 15 5.01 -14.70 -13.99
C GLU A 15 4.43 -13.39 -14.56
N LEU A 16 3.72 -13.45 -15.68
CA LEU A 16 3.16 -12.26 -16.37
C LEU A 16 1.71 -11.94 -15.97
N LEU A 17 1.02 -12.85 -15.29
CA LEU A 17 -0.33 -12.60 -14.79
C LEU A 17 -0.27 -11.71 -13.54
N PRO A 18 -0.87 -10.50 -13.54
CA PRO A 18 -0.86 -9.61 -12.38
C PRO A 18 -1.47 -10.26 -11.12
N THR A 19 -2.23 -11.34 -11.29
CA THR A 19 -2.78 -12.17 -10.22
C THR A 19 -1.70 -12.89 -9.39
N TYR A 20 -0.56 -13.27 -9.99
CA TYR A 20 0.50 -14.01 -9.30
C TYR A 20 1.63 -13.10 -8.76
N ALA A 21 1.61 -11.81 -9.11
CA ALA A 21 2.57 -10.81 -8.64
C ALA A 21 2.16 -10.18 -7.29
N SER A 22 1.53 -10.95 -6.40
CA SER A 22 1.15 -10.48 -5.04
C SER A 22 2.36 -9.88 -4.31
N TRP A 23 3.53 -10.51 -4.44
CA TRP A 23 4.79 -10.04 -3.86
C TRP A 23 5.23 -8.63 -4.31
N ALA A 24 4.79 -8.16 -5.48
CA ALA A 24 5.09 -6.83 -6.00
C ALA A 24 4.04 -5.78 -5.57
N ASN A 25 3.03 -6.17 -4.80
CA ASN A 25 1.99 -5.27 -4.33
C ASN A 25 2.49 -4.45 -3.13
N PRO A 26 2.77 -3.14 -3.28
CA PRO A 26 3.35 -2.32 -2.22
C PRO A 26 2.45 -2.19 -0.98
N ILE A 27 1.17 -2.55 -1.08
CA ILE A 27 0.26 -2.55 0.07
C ILE A 27 0.57 -3.67 1.07
N GLU A 28 1.22 -4.75 0.63
CA GLU A 28 1.45 -5.93 1.49
C GLU A 28 2.40 -5.64 2.65
N ALA A 29 3.40 -4.78 2.42
CA ALA A 29 4.31 -4.30 3.46
C ALA A 29 3.58 -3.55 4.60
N HIS A 30 2.36 -3.06 4.37
CA HIS A 30 1.57 -2.37 5.38
C HIS A 30 0.81 -3.33 6.32
N PHE A 31 0.63 -4.60 5.96
CA PHE A 31 -0.16 -5.54 6.74
C PHE A 31 0.57 -6.09 7.98
N GLY A 32 1.90 -6.14 7.97
CA GLY A 32 2.70 -6.56 9.13
C GLY A 32 2.48 -5.65 10.35
N PRO A 33 2.75 -4.34 10.24
CA PRO A 33 2.48 -3.38 11.31
C PRO A 33 1.01 -3.33 11.74
N LEU A 34 0.07 -3.43 10.78
CA LEU A 34 -1.36 -3.48 11.10
C LEU A 34 -1.68 -4.67 12.01
N ARG A 35 -1.26 -5.89 11.63
CA ARG A 35 -1.46 -7.09 12.45
C ARG A 35 -0.84 -6.94 13.84
N GLN A 36 0.37 -6.41 13.94
CA GLN A 36 1.06 -6.28 15.23
C GLN A 36 0.35 -5.30 16.18
N PHE A 37 -0.15 -4.17 15.68
CA PHE A 37 -0.69 -3.11 16.55
C PHE A 37 -2.18 -3.26 16.87
N THR A 38 -2.96 -3.91 16.00
CA THR A 38 -4.43 -3.97 16.16
C THR A 38 -4.97 -5.37 16.41
N ILE A 39 -4.18 -6.40 16.12
CA ILE A 39 -4.62 -7.81 16.17
C ILE A 39 -3.76 -8.64 17.14
N ALA A 40 -2.44 -8.47 17.14
CA ALA A 40 -1.55 -9.27 17.96
C ALA A 40 -1.80 -9.01 19.45
N ASN A 41 -2.19 -10.07 20.17
CA ASN A 41 -2.44 -10.10 21.62
C ASN A 41 -3.55 -9.16 22.13
N SER A 42 -4.41 -8.65 21.26
CA SER A 42 -5.55 -7.80 21.66
C SER A 42 -6.83 -8.62 21.71
N HIS A 43 -7.38 -8.84 22.92
CA HIS A 43 -8.70 -9.43 23.09
C HIS A 43 -9.77 -8.34 23.01
N HIS A 44 -10.23 -8.05 21.78
CA HIS A 44 -11.34 -7.11 21.59
C HIS A 44 -12.66 -7.83 21.93
N PRO A 45 -13.48 -7.29 22.85
CA PRO A 45 -14.71 -7.97 23.28
C PRO A 45 -15.77 -8.08 22.18
N ASN A 46 -15.65 -7.30 21.10
CA ASN A 46 -16.47 -7.43 19.90
C ASN A 46 -15.78 -6.81 18.67
N HIS A 47 -16.31 -7.10 17.48
CA HIS A 47 -15.80 -6.61 16.21
C HIS A 47 -15.81 -5.08 16.09
N THR A 48 -16.78 -4.39 16.68
CA THR A 48 -16.85 -2.92 16.65
C THR A 48 -15.66 -2.27 17.35
N VAL A 49 -15.19 -2.84 18.46
CA VAL A 49 -14.01 -2.36 19.19
C VAL A 49 -12.75 -2.57 18.36
N GLN A 50 -12.61 -3.73 17.69
CA GLN A 50 -11.50 -3.98 16.77
C GLN A 50 -11.49 -3.00 15.58
N THR A 51 -12.65 -2.73 14.96
CA THR A 51 -12.76 -1.73 13.88
C THR A 51 -12.34 -0.34 14.35
N ARG A 52 -12.74 0.07 15.56
CA ARG A 52 -12.33 1.36 16.13
C ARG A 52 -10.82 1.44 16.36
N ALA A 53 -10.20 0.37 16.88
CA ALA A 53 -8.76 0.28 17.05
C ALA A 53 -8.02 0.37 15.71
N LEU A 54 -8.53 -0.30 14.67
CA LEU A 54 -8.01 -0.21 13.31
C LEU A 54 -8.11 1.21 12.75
N HIS A 55 -9.25 1.88 12.90
CA HIS A 55 -9.44 3.26 12.46
C HIS A 55 -8.56 4.25 13.24
N ALA A 56 -8.33 4.02 14.53
CA ALA A 56 -7.42 4.84 15.32
C ALA A 56 -5.97 4.68 14.83
N TYR A 57 -5.53 3.44 14.60
CA TYR A 57 -4.19 3.14 14.10
C TYR A 57 -3.96 3.73 12.70
N LEU A 58 -4.92 3.61 11.77
CA LEU A 58 -4.79 4.21 10.44
C LEU A 58 -4.69 5.73 10.50
N ARG A 59 -5.50 6.39 11.35
CA ARG A 59 -5.42 7.85 11.55
C ARG A 59 -4.06 8.27 12.09
N TRP A 60 -3.57 7.59 13.12
CA TRP A 60 -2.25 7.85 13.68
C TRP A 60 -1.14 7.63 12.65
N ARG A 61 -1.14 6.49 11.96
CA ARG A 61 -0.13 6.17 10.94
C ARG A 61 -0.11 7.22 9.83
N ASN A 62 -1.27 7.62 9.31
CA ASN A 62 -1.36 8.62 8.24
C ASN A 62 -0.92 10.01 8.72
N ALA A 63 -1.24 10.40 9.96
CA ALA A 63 -0.77 11.66 10.54
C ALA A 63 0.76 11.68 10.73
N ASN A 64 1.36 10.51 11.00
CA ASN A 64 2.78 10.34 11.29
C ASN A 64 3.62 9.86 10.08
N ALA A 65 3.01 9.55 8.93
CA ALA A 65 3.67 9.11 7.70
C ALA A 65 4.40 10.25 6.94
N ARG A 66 4.98 11.20 7.67
CA ARG A 66 5.68 12.36 7.09
C ARG A 66 7.10 11.98 6.69
N HIS A 67 7.24 11.38 5.51
CA HIS A 67 8.55 11.23 4.88
C HIS A 67 9.03 12.59 4.34
N ARG A 68 10.09 13.14 4.95
CA ARG A 68 10.65 14.45 4.59
C ARG A 68 10.98 14.57 3.10
N ASP A 69 11.51 13.49 2.53
CA ASP A 69 11.93 13.46 1.12
C ASP A 69 10.74 13.42 0.17
N VAL A 70 9.71 12.65 0.51
CA VAL A 70 8.44 12.64 -0.25
C VAL A 70 7.78 14.01 -0.21
N LEU A 71 7.73 14.65 0.97
CA LEU A 71 7.19 16.00 1.11
C LEU A 71 8.03 17.07 0.40
N ALA A 72 9.34 16.86 0.27
CA ALA A 72 10.22 17.72 -0.52
C ALA A 72 9.97 17.52 -2.02
N ALA A 73 9.83 16.28 -2.48
CA ALA A 73 9.51 15.92 -3.85
C ALA A 73 8.14 16.48 -4.28
N GLU A 74 7.10 16.32 -3.45
CA GLU A 74 5.78 16.90 -3.71
C GLU A 74 5.84 18.44 -3.80
N ARG A 75 6.61 19.10 -2.93
CA ARG A 75 6.76 20.57 -2.97
C ARG A 75 7.44 21.01 -4.26
N LYS A 76 8.49 20.31 -4.69
CA LYS A 76 9.20 20.56 -5.94
C LYS A 76 8.27 20.38 -7.14
N GLU A 77 7.46 19.32 -7.14
CA GLU A 77 6.52 19.05 -8.23
C GLU A 77 5.40 20.09 -8.29
N ARG A 78 4.81 20.47 -7.14
CA ARG A 78 3.81 21.56 -7.10
C ARG A 78 4.38 22.89 -7.59
N ALA A 79 5.65 23.20 -7.30
CA ALA A 79 6.31 24.39 -7.82
C ALA A 79 6.50 24.31 -9.34
N ARG A 80 6.92 23.15 -9.87
CA ARG A 80 7.06 22.90 -11.31
C ARG A 80 5.73 23.08 -12.05
N VAL A 81 4.65 22.48 -11.53
CA VAL A 81 3.31 22.59 -12.13
C VAL A 81 2.82 24.05 -12.14
N ARG A 82 3.07 24.80 -11.06
CA ARG A 82 2.76 26.24 -10.99
C ARG A 82 3.56 27.05 -12.01
N SER A 83 4.86 26.77 -12.20
CA SER A 83 5.66 27.46 -13.23
C SER A 83 5.25 27.09 -14.66
N LEU A 84 4.67 25.90 -14.85
CA LEU A 84 4.17 25.43 -16.16
C LEU A 84 2.75 25.90 -16.47
N THR A 85 2.04 26.44 -15.48
CA THR A 85 0.70 27.00 -15.67
C THR A 85 0.83 28.53 -15.76
N PRO A 86 0.93 29.12 -16.96
CA PRO A 86 0.98 30.58 -17.09
C PRO A 86 -0.32 31.20 -16.54
N PRO A 87 -0.27 32.42 -15.99
CA PRO A 87 -1.47 33.11 -15.50
C PRO A 87 -2.48 33.22 -16.64
N LYS A 88 -3.72 32.77 -16.40
CA LYS A 88 -4.82 32.99 -17.34
C LYS A 88 -5.22 34.47 -17.27
N GLY A 89 -4.81 35.24 -18.28
CA GLY A 89 -5.39 36.54 -18.64
C GLY A 89 -4.81 37.76 -17.94
N GLN A 90 -4.25 38.66 -18.75
CA GLN A 90 -4.64 40.08 -18.76
C GLN A 90 -5.69 40.23 -19.86
#